data_AF-A0A2R6D0G2-F1
#
_entry.id   AF-A0A2R6D0G2-F1
#
_cell.length_a   1.000
_cell.length_b   1.000
_cell.length_c   1.000
_cell.angle_alpha   90.00
_cell.angle_beta   90.00
_cell.angle_gamma   90.00
#
_symmetry.space_group_name_H-M   'P 1'
#
loop_
_entity.id
_entity.type
_entity.pdbx_description
1 polymer ?
#
loop_
_entity_poly.entity_id
_entity_poly.type
_entity_poly.pdbx_seq_one_letter_code
_entity_poly.pdbx_strand_id
1 'polypeptide(L)'
;NVWVDAGTTVVFEWVSNGHNVVPESVPEGAEWAGYESLEDDGFTYEHAFETGGMYPYFCSPHESLGMKGAIAVGDGVETESVGGGGGGGGPDVPDAAKSLGIAAGFAMAATLGLAYFFIKWGGNYGESDAA
;
A
#
# COMPACT_ATOMS: atom_id res chain seq x y z
N ASN A 1 -7.33 12.83 -0.51
CA ASN A 1 -6.54 12.52 0.70
C ASN A 1 -5.27 11.81 0.28
N VAL A 2 -4.18 12.05 1.00
CA VAL A 2 -2.87 11.44 0.74
C VAL A 2 -2.32 10.89 2.05
N TRP A 3 -1.60 9.77 1.96
CA TRP A 3 -0.89 9.17 3.08
C TRP A 3 0.61 9.34 2.85
N VAL A 4 1.32 9.83 3.86
CA VAL A 4 2.76 10.07 3.80
C VAL A 4 3.45 9.59 5.08
N ASP A 5 4.75 9.33 4.97
CA ASP A 5 5.58 9.08 6.15
C ASP A 5 5.88 10.40 6.88
N ALA A 6 6.16 10.31 8.19
CA ALA A 6 6.60 11.47 8.96
C ALA A 6 7.91 12.06 8.38
N GLY A 7 7.98 13.38 8.32
CA GLY A 7 9.06 14.13 7.68
C GLY A 7 8.88 14.36 6.18
N THR A 8 7.78 13.86 5.58
CA THR A 8 7.49 14.13 4.16
C THR A 8 7.09 15.58 3.96
N THR A 9 7.75 16.25 3.01
CA THR A 9 7.32 17.55 2.50
C THR A 9 6.22 17.37 1.46
N VAL A 10 5.05 17.93 1.73
CA VAL A 10 3.94 18.01 0.77
C VAL A 10 3.96 19.38 0.13
N VAL A 11 3.88 19.40 -1.20
CA VAL A 11 3.73 20.63 -2.00
C VAL A 11 2.27 20.75 -2.43
N PHE A 12 1.66 21.86 -2.06
CA PHE A 12 0.37 22.29 -2.57
C PHE A 12 0.62 23.16 -3.80
N GLU A 13 0.05 22.75 -4.94
CA GLU A 13 0.14 23.47 -6.21
C GLU A 13 -1.24 24.01 -6.58
N TRP A 14 -1.31 25.31 -6.85
CA TRP A 14 -2.51 25.96 -7.34
C TRP A 14 -2.53 25.82 -8.85
N VAL A 15 -3.45 24.98 -9.34
CA VAL A 15 -3.69 24.75 -10.78
C VAL A 15 -4.88 25.57 -11.31
N SER A 16 -5.44 26.42 -10.46
CA SER A 16 -6.56 27.32 -10.75
C SER A 16 -6.59 28.47 -9.75
N ASN A 17 -7.46 29.46 -10.02
CA ASN A 17 -7.50 30.72 -9.30
C ASN A 17 -8.38 30.69 -8.04
N GLY A 18 -8.01 31.48 -7.04
CA GLY A 18 -8.84 31.76 -5.87
C GLY A 18 -8.97 30.61 -4.87
N HIS A 19 -7.87 29.91 -4.57
CA HIS A 19 -7.85 28.84 -3.58
C HIS A 19 -6.96 29.17 -2.38
N ASN A 20 -7.23 28.52 -1.26
CA ASN A 20 -6.37 28.53 -0.08
C ASN A 20 -6.37 27.13 0.57
N VAL A 21 -5.53 26.93 1.57
CA VAL A 21 -5.42 25.66 2.31
C VAL A 21 -5.50 25.98 3.79
N VAL A 22 -6.65 25.74 4.42
CA VAL A 22 -6.88 26.04 5.84
C VAL A 22 -7.02 24.73 6.61
N PRO A 23 -6.21 24.48 7.64
CA PRO A 23 -6.37 23.30 8.49
C PRO A 23 -7.69 23.36 9.25
N GLU A 24 -8.45 22.28 9.23
CA GLU A 24 -9.65 22.11 10.07
C GLU A 24 -9.25 21.70 11.49
N SER A 25 -8.24 20.83 11.60
CA SER A 25 -7.58 20.48 12.85
C SER A 25 -6.17 19.96 12.57
N VAL A 26 -5.33 19.94 13.61
CA VAL A 26 -3.99 19.37 13.55
C VAL A 26 -3.78 18.42 14.75
N PRO A 27 -2.91 17.40 14.63
CA PRO A 27 -2.56 16.54 15.76
C PRO A 27 -1.95 17.34 16.93
N GLU A 28 -2.09 16.81 18.14
CA GLU A 28 -1.47 17.41 19.32
C GLU A 28 0.06 17.50 19.14
N GLY A 29 0.62 18.69 19.38
CA GLY A 29 2.06 18.93 19.23
C GLY A 29 2.53 19.20 17.79
N ALA A 30 1.64 19.13 16.79
CA ALA A 30 1.94 19.52 15.43
C ALA A 30 1.81 21.04 15.22
N GLU A 31 2.68 21.62 14.39
CA GLU A 31 2.60 23.02 13.96
C GLU A 31 2.34 23.10 12.46
N TRP A 32 1.08 23.37 12.09
CA TRP A 32 0.72 23.65 10.70
C TRP A 32 -0.42 24.66 10.64
N ALA A 33 -0.17 25.79 9.97
CA ALA A 33 -1.16 26.87 9.78
C ALA A 33 -1.81 26.85 8.39
N GLY A 34 -1.37 25.96 7.50
CA GLY A 34 -1.73 26.00 6.09
C GLY A 34 -1.28 27.30 5.42
N TYR A 35 -2.11 27.79 4.50
CA TYR A 35 -1.92 29.02 3.76
C TYR A 35 -3.28 29.69 3.57
N GLU A 36 -3.60 30.70 4.38
CA GLU A 36 -4.94 31.30 4.43
C GLU A 36 -5.24 32.26 3.28
N SER A 37 -4.21 32.90 2.72
CA SER A 37 -4.37 33.83 1.58
C SER A 37 -4.90 33.11 0.36
N LEU A 38 -5.79 33.78 -0.38
CA LEU A 38 -6.25 33.30 -1.68
C LEU A 38 -5.18 33.58 -2.72
N GLU A 39 -4.77 32.51 -3.39
CA GLU A 39 -3.75 32.55 -4.43
C GLU A 39 -4.30 31.99 -5.74
N ASP A 40 -3.55 32.26 -6.81
CA ASP A 40 -3.92 31.94 -8.19
C ASP A 40 -3.03 30.85 -8.81
N ASP A 41 -3.39 30.45 -10.04
CA ASP A 41 -2.65 29.47 -10.83
C ASP A 41 -1.14 29.76 -10.90
N GLY A 42 -0.34 28.73 -10.65
CA GLY A 42 1.12 28.80 -10.61
C GLY A 42 1.71 29.16 -9.24
N PHE A 43 0.89 29.42 -8.22
CA PHE A 43 1.36 29.54 -6.84
C PHE A 43 1.66 28.16 -6.22
N THR A 44 2.65 28.11 -5.33
CA THR A 44 3.01 26.90 -4.59
C THR A 44 3.28 27.21 -3.12
N TYR A 45 2.90 26.28 -2.25
CA TYR A 45 3.20 26.31 -0.82
C TYR A 45 3.63 24.91 -0.39
N GLU A 46 4.69 24.82 0.41
CA GLU A 46 5.22 23.56 0.90
C GLU A 46 5.21 23.49 2.42
N HIS A 47 4.98 22.30 2.96
CA HIS A 47 5.07 22.05 4.39
C HIS A 47 5.60 20.64 4.66
N ALA A 48 6.55 20.53 5.60
CA ALA A 48 7.06 19.25 6.09
C ALA A 48 6.21 18.75 7.26
N PHE A 49 5.60 17.58 7.10
CA PHE A 49 4.71 17.00 8.09
C PHE A 49 5.48 16.05 9.01
N GLU A 50 5.95 16.57 10.14
CA GLU A 50 6.78 15.81 11.10
C GLU A 50 5.98 14.98 12.10
N THR A 51 4.84 15.51 12.56
CA THR A 51 4.04 14.86 13.61
C THR A 51 3.04 13.87 13.01
N GLY A 52 3.00 12.64 13.52
CA GLY A 52 2.04 11.63 13.06
C GLY A 52 0.59 12.01 13.40
N GLY A 53 -0.35 11.61 12.55
CA GLY A 53 -1.77 11.86 12.75
C GLY A 53 -2.49 12.37 11.50
N MET A 54 -3.72 12.84 11.70
CA MET A 54 -4.59 13.34 10.63
C MET A 54 -4.57 14.87 10.56
N TYR A 55 -4.39 15.40 9.37
CA TYR A 55 -4.40 16.82 9.05
C TYR A 55 -5.51 17.10 8.02
N PRO A 56 -6.79 17.14 8.44
CA PRO A 56 -7.87 17.59 7.57
C PRO A 56 -7.73 19.08 7.27
N TYR A 57 -8.03 19.46 6.04
CA TYR A 57 -7.98 20.83 5.57
C TYR A 57 -9.08 21.12 4.55
N PHE A 58 -9.35 22.39 4.31
CA PHE A 58 -10.33 22.85 3.34
C PHE A 58 -9.90 24.15 2.67
N CYS A 59 -10.52 24.46 1.54
CA CYS A 59 -10.44 25.76 0.90
C CYS A 59 -11.63 26.62 1.35
N SER A 60 -11.39 27.74 2.03
CA SER A 60 -12.43 28.58 2.65
C SER A 60 -13.57 29.00 1.71
N PRO A 61 -13.32 29.56 0.51
CA PRO A 61 -14.42 29.94 -0.40
C PRO A 61 -15.20 28.75 -0.98
N HIS A 62 -14.63 27.54 -0.92
CA HIS A 62 -15.16 26.35 -1.59
C HIS A 62 -15.51 25.23 -0.60
N GLU A 63 -15.52 25.51 0.70
CA GLU A 63 -15.77 24.50 1.73
C GLU A 63 -17.17 23.88 1.57
N SER A 64 -18.18 24.72 1.36
CA SER A 64 -19.57 24.28 1.15
C SER A 64 -19.79 23.51 -0.14
N LEU A 65 -18.87 23.65 -1.11
CA LEU A 65 -18.84 22.89 -2.36
C LEU A 65 -18.04 21.58 -2.21
N GLY A 66 -17.47 21.32 -1.04
CA GLY A 66 -16.76 20.08 -0.72
C GLY A 66 -15.28 20.09 -1.08
N MET A 67 -14.66 21.26 -1.27
CA MET A 67 -13.20 21.35 -1.45
C MET A 67 -12.48 21.14 -0.12
N LYS A 68 -12.44 19.87 0.29
CA LYS A 68 -11.83 19.36 1.52
C LYS A 68 -10.79 18.30 1.15
N GLY A 69 -9.77 18.16 1.98
CA GLY A 69 -8.77 17.12 1.87
C GLY A 69 -8.24 16.74 3.24
N ALA A 70 -7.41 15.70 3.27
CA ALA A 70 -6.69 15.30 4.47
C ALA A 70 -5.33 14.72 4.09
N ILE A 71 -4.33 14.99 4.94
CA ILE A 71 -3.03 14.34 4.92
C ILE A 71 -2.97 13.42 6.14
N ALA A 72 -2.79 12.13 5.90
CA ALA A 72 -2.52 11.12 6.93
C ALA A 72 -1.00 10.94 7.05
N VAL A 73 -0.45 11.09 8.25
CA VAL A 73 1.00 11.04 8.49
C VAL A 73 1.35 9.87 9.39
N GLY A 74 2.18 8.97 8.88
CA GLY A 74 2.67 7.78 9.57
C GLY A 74 1.64 6.67 9.74
N ASP A 75 2.05 5.57 10.37
CA ASP A 75 1.24 4.34 10.47
C ASP A 75 0.21 4.34 11.61
N GLY A 76 0.28 5.35 12.50
CA GLY A 76 -0.59 5.48 13.67
C GLY A 76 -1.98 6.05 13.39
N VAL A 77 -2.30 6.33 12.12
CA VAL A 77 -3.61 6.82 11.72
C VAL A 77 -4.57 5.63 11.63
N GLU A 78 -5.62 5.66 12.43
CA GLU A 78 -6.67 4.64 12.42
C GLU A 78 -7.26 4.48 11.01
N THR A 79 -7.21 3.25 10.49
CA THR A 79 -7.83 2.91 9.21
C THR A 79 -9.08 2.10 9.45
N GLU A 80 -10.19 2.53 8.87
CA GLU A 80 -11.29 1.62 8.62
C GLU A 80 -11.09 0.95 7.26
N SER A 81 -11.16 -0.39 7.26
CA SER A 81 -11.26 -1.14 6.01
C SER A 81 -12.66 -0.91 5.44
N VAL A 82 -12.84 0.17 4.71
CA VAL A 82 -14.01 0.34 3.84
C VAL A 82 -13.96 -0.82 2.86
N GLY A 83 -14.97 -1.69 2.85
CA GLY A 83 -15.01 -2.92 2.05
C GLY A 83 -14.76 -2.63 0.56
N GLY A 84 -13.49 -2.63 0.19
CA GLY A 84 -12.96 -2.18 -1.08
C GLY A 84 -11.53 -2.70 -1.14
N GLY A 85 -11.39 -3.91 -1.66
CA GLY A 85 -10.13 -4.64 -1.69
C GLY A 85 -9.00 -3.80 -2.27
N GLY A 86 -7.98 -3.54 -1.45
CA GLY A 86 -6.86 -2.71 -1.85
C GLY A 86 -5.87 -2.44 -0.73
N GLY A 87 -5.34 -3.49 -0.10
CA GLY A 87 -4.25 -3.36 0.86
C GLY A 87 -3.61 -4.70 1.19
N GLY A 88 -2.52 -5.05 0.48
CA GLY A 88 -1.50 -5.97 0.98
C GLY A 88 -1.86 -7.44 1.19
N GLY A 89 -2.66 -8.05 0.32
CA GLY A 89 -2.85 -9.49 0.26
C GLY A 89 -3.22 -9.88 -1.16
N GLY A 90 -2.55 -10.89 -1.75
CA GLY A 90 -2.92 -11.39 -3.07
C GLY A 90 -4.40 -11.84 -3.12
N PRO A 91 -4.93 -12.21 -4.31
CA PRO A 91 -6.30 -12.67 -4.44
C PRO A 91 -6.63 -13.69 -3.35
N ASP A 92 -7.79 -13.55 -2.68
CA ASP A 92 -8.31 -14.56 -1.75
C ASP A 92 -8.57 -15.85 -2.52
N VAL A 93 -7.50 -16.62 -2.75
CA VAL A 93 -7.59 -17.94 -3.31
C VAL A 93 -8.24 -18.82 -2.26
N PRO A 94 -9.34 -19.53 -2.60
CA PRO A 94 -10.02 -20.41 -1.67
C PRO A 94 -9.02 -21.35 -0.98
N ASP A 95 -9.27 -21.72 0.28
CA ASP A 95 -8.35 -22.62 1.00
C ASP A 95 -8.13 -23.97 0.29
N ALA A 96 -9.09 -24.36 -0.54
CA ALA A 96 -8.96 -25.48 -1.47
C ALA A 96 -7.85 -25.26 -2.51
N ALA A 97 -7.71 -24.07 -3.07
CA ALA A 97 -6.67 -23.73 -4.04
C ALA A 97 -5.27 -23.68 -3.40
N LYS A 98 -5.17 -23.18 -2.16
CA LYS A 98 -3.91 -23.21 -1.38
C LYS A 98 -3.47 -24.65 -1.10
N SER A 99 -4.41 -25.49 -0.64
CA SER A 99 -4.17 -26.90 -0.36
C SER A 99 -3.81 -27.68 -1.63
N LEU A 100 -4.45 -27.35 -2.75
CA LEU A 100 -4.15 -27.95 -4.06
C LEU A 100 -2.73 -27.61 -4.53
N GLY A 101 -2.30 -26.35 -4.36
CA GLY A 101 -0.93 -25.92 -4.69
C GLY A 101 0.13 -26.65 -3.87
N ILE A 102 -0.08 -26.77 -2.56
CA ILE A 102 0.80 -27.54 -1.66
C ILE A 102 0.85 -29.01 -2.07
N ALA A 103 -0.31 -29.64 -2.28
CA ALA A 103 -0.41 -31.04 -2.67
C ALA A 103 0.28 -31.32 -4.02
N ALA A 104 0.07 -30.45 -5.01
CA ALA A 104 0.72 -30.57 -6.32
C ALA A 104 2.25 -30.41 -6.20
N GLY A 105 2.72 -29.46 -5.38
CA GLY A 105 4.14 -29.28 -5.09
C GLY A 105 4.78 -30.51 -4.45
N PHE A 106 4.14 -31.08 -3.43
CA PHE A 106 4.61 -32.31 -2.79
C PHE A 106 4.60 -33.50 -3.74
N ALA A 107 3.55 -33.67 -4.56
CA ALA A 107 3.48 -34.76 -5.53
C ALA A 107 4.60 -34.66 -6.57
N MET A 108 4.87 -33.46 -7.10
CA MET A 108 5.99 -33.23 -8.03
C MET A 108 7.34 -33.47 -7.34
N ALA A 109 7.53 -33.02 -6.11
CA ALA A 109 8.76 -33.26 -5.36
C ALA A 109 8.97 -34.77 -5.10
N ALA A 110 7.91 -35.49 -4.73
CA ALA A 110 7.98 -36.93 -4.47
C ALA A 110 8.25 -37.74 -5.75
N THR A 111 7.62 -37.39 -6.88
CA THR A 111 7.85 -38.09 -8.15
C THR A 111 9.27 -37.86 -8.66
N LEU A 112 9.76 -36.61 -8.61
CA LEU A 112 11.14 -36.28 -8.98
C LEU A 112 12.15 -36.91 -8.01
N GLY A 113 11.86 -36.93 -6.71
CA GLY A 113 12.70 -37.57 -5.70
C GLY A 113 12.78 -39.09 -5.88
N LEU A 114 11.67 -39.75 -6.18
CA LEU A 114 11.63 -41.19 -6.46
C LEU A 114 12.36 -41.52 -7.77
N ALA A 115 12.17 -40.73 -8.81
CA ALA A 115 12.90 -40.86 -10.07
C ALA A 115 14.41 -40.70 -9.85
N TYR A 116 14.84 -39.68 -9.10
CA TYR A 116 16.23 -39.49 -8.71
C TYR A 116 16.75 -40.70 -7.92
N PHE A 117 15.98 -41.22 -6.97
CA PHE A 117 16.35 -42.39 -6.19
C PHE A 117 16.61 -43.63 -7.06
N PHE A 118 15.72 -43.93 -8.01
CA PHE A 118 15.92 -45.05 -8.94
C PHE A 118 17.09 -44.84 -9.91
N ILE A 119 17.31 -43.61 -10.39
CA ILE A 119 18.47 -43.30 -11.24
C ILE A 119 19.78 -43.42 -10.45
N LYS A 120 19.80 -42.93 -9.21
CA LYS A 120 20.99 -42.83 -8.38
C LYS A 120 21.35 -44.16 -7.69
N TRP A 121 20.35 -44.96 -7.31
CA TRP A 121 20.53 -46.18 -6.51
C TRP A 121 19.79 -47.42 -7.03
N GLY A 122 18.90 -47.30 -8.03
CA GLY A 122 18.05 -48.40 -8.50
C GLY A 122 18.46 -49.06 -9.83
N GLY A 123 19.59 -48.67 -10.43
CA GLY A 123 20.07 -49.20 -11.71
C GLY A 123 20.93 -50.45 -11.61
N ASN A 124 20.34 -51.62 -11.29
CA ASN A 124 20.95 -52.93 -11.61
C ASN A 124 19.92 -54.08 -11.67
N TYR A 125 18.99 -54.03 -12.63
CA TYR A 125 18.20 -55.20 -12.96
C TYR A 125 18.80 -55.93 -14.16
N GLY A 126 19.79 -56.78 -13.87
CA GLY A 126 20.20 -57.96 -14.65
C GLY A 126 20.55 -57.77 -16.13
N GLU A 127 21.83 -57.58 -16.41
CA GLU A 127 22.46 -58.22 -17.58
C GLU A 127 22.24 -59.73 -17.41
N SER A 128 21.41 -60.34 -18.26
CA SER A 128 21.45 -61.78 -18.45
C SER A 128 22.02 -62.02 -19.83
N ASP A 129 23.34 -62.20 -19.87
CA ASP A 129 24.03 -62.86 -20.96
C ASP A 129 23.27 -64.17 -21.27
N ALA A 130 22.59 -64.22 -22.41
CA ALA A 130 22.08 -65.44 -22.98
C ALA A 130 23.04 -65.88 -24.09
N ALA A 131 23.82 -66.91 -23.77
CA ALA A 131 24.55 -67.76 -24.71
C ALA A 131 23.59 -68.69 -25.47
#